data_AF-A0A8X6J698-F1
#
_entry.id   AF-A0A8X6J698-F1
#
_cell.length_a   1.000
_cell.length_b   1.000
_cell.length_c   1.000
_cell.angle_alpha   90.00
_cell.angle_beta   90.00
_cell.angle_gamma   90.00
#
_symmetry.space_group_name_H-M   'P 1'
#
loop_
_entity.id
_entity.type
_entity.pdbx_description
1 polymer ?
#
loop_
_entity_poly.entity_id
_entity_poly.type
_entity_poly.pdbx_seq_one_letter_code
_entity_poly.pdbx_strand_id
1 'polypeptide(L)'
;MRQITRQFILWYGLFETFVFTGNIFGWTALHYMLRQEGIYEHVCDSQDNDTHTYANETESSPVNLRGYRTCEAQDSILNLAYTIGSFCMGSTSFVWGFLLDKWGLRNVRLIINGLITSGCILLSLTIKETSFLLFPSLILLCIAGVPLRLANMQEIKKEAYTKESFPNTSRQRCLG
;
A
#
# COMPACT_ATOMS: atom_id res chain seq x y z
N MET A 1 16.39 -25.63 13.27
CA MET A 1 15.35 -25.29 12.26
C MET A 1 14.25 -24.37 12.81
N ARG A 2 13.56 -24.69 13.93
CA ARG A 2 12.46 -23.85 14.46
C ARG A 2 12.81 -22.37 14.76
N GLN A 3 14.03 -22.07 15.21
CA GLN A 3 14.44 -20.68 15.51
C GLN A 3 14.68 -19.83 14.25
N ILE A 4 15.26 -20.41 13.20
CA ILE A 4 15.52 -19.72 11.93
C ILE A 4 14.21 -19.34 11.24
N THR A 5 13.25 -20.27 11.17
CA THR A 5 11.91 -20.00 10.63
C THR A 5 11.19 -18.89 11.40
N ARG A 6 11.34 -18.85 12.74
CA ARG A 6 10.77 -17.78 13.56
C ARG A 6 11.37 -16.42 13.22
N GLN A 7 12.69 -16.35 13.03
CA GLN A 7 13.35 -15.10 12.67
C GLN A 7 12.90 -14.59 11.31
N PHE A 8 12.72 -15.47 10.32
CA PHE A 8 12.18 -15.10 9.01
C PHE A 8 10.75 -14.56 9.08
N ILE A 9 9.87 -15.16 9.89
CA ILE A 9 8.49 -14.69 10.07
C ILE A 9 8.47 -13.28 10.68
N LEU A 10 9.36 -13.00 11.62
CA LEU A 10 9.48 -11.67 12.24
C LEU A 10 9.97 -10.61 11.24
N TRP A 11 11.03 -10.93 10.48
CA TRP A 11 11.55 -10.03 9.44
C TRP A 11 10.51 -9.76 8.36
N TYR A 12 9.80 -10.80 7.92
CA TYR A 12 8.74 -10.67 6.92
C TYR A 12 7.59 -9.80 7.44
N GLY A 13 7.13 -10.02 8.68
CA GLY A 13 6.09 -9.18 9.29
C GLY A 13 6.50 -7.72 9.47
N LEU A 14 7.78 -7.45 9.75
CA LEU A 14 8.32 -6.09 9.82
C LEU A 14 8.33 -5.42 8.45
N PHE A 15 8.76 -6.15 7.41
CA PHE A 15 8.73 -5.69 6.03
C PHE A 15 7.29 -5.36 5.58
N GLU A 16 6.32 -6.23 5.86
CA GLU A 16 4.91 -5.98 5.54
C GLU A 16 4.36 -4.73 6.25
N THR A 17 4.75 -4.52 7.51
CA THR A 17 4.36 -3.32 8.27
C THR A 17 4.92 -2.06 7.63
N PHE A 18 6.17 -2.12 7.15
CA PHE A 18 6.83 -1.02 6.46
C PHE A 18 6.19 -0.70 5.11
N VAL A 19 5.77 -1.72 4.36
CA VAL A 19 5.04 -1.52 3.08
C VAL A 19 3.71 -0.81 3.32
N PHE A 20 2.98 -1.20 4.36
CA PHE A 20 1.69 -0.57 4.67
C PHE A 20 1.83 0.89 5.11
N THR A 21 2.75 1.18 6.02
CA THR A 21 3.03 2.55 6.46
C THR A 21 3.61 3.37 5.31
N GLY A 22 4.50 2.78 4.52
CA GLY A 22 5.14 3.41 3.37
C GLY A 22 4.14 3.78 2.26
N ASN A 23 3.11 2.97 2.01
CA ASN A 23 2.12 3.30 0.99
C ASN A 23 1.24 4.50 1.40
N ILE A 24 0.75 4.52 2.66
CA ILE A 24 -0.10 5.61 3.16
C ILE A 24 0.70 6.90 3.34
N PHE A 25 1.82 6.86 4.07
CA PHE A 25 2.59 8.06 4.38
C PHE A 25 3.51 8.48 3.22
N GLY A 26 3.94 7.54 2.40
CA GLY A 26 4.78 7.79 1.22
C GLY A 26 3.98 8.10 -0.04
N TRP A 27 2.66 8.18 0.01
CA TRP A 27 1.83 8.56 -1.14
C TRP A 27 2.29 9.88 -1.77
N THR A 28 2.64 10.88 -0.96
CA THR A 28 3.10 12.18 -1.46
C THR A 28 4.41 12.08 -2.27
N ALA A 29 5.33 11.21 -1.84
CA ALA A 29 6.59 10.94 -2.54
C ALA A 29 6.36 10.11 -3.81
N LEU A 30 5.49 9.09 -3.73
CA LEU A 30 5.12 8.27 -4.88
C LEU A 30 4.41 9.13 -5.94
N HIS A 31 3.45 9.96 -5.52
CA HIS A 31 2.77 10.93 -6.36
C HIS A 31 3.76 11.85 -7.07
N TYR A 32 4.71 12.41 -6.33
CA TYR A 32 5.77 13.25 -6.90
C TYR A 32 6.61 12.51 -7.95
N MET A 33 6.97 11.25 -7.72
CA MET A 33 7.71 10.42 -8.68
C MET A 33 6.87 10.11 -9.94
N LEU A 34 5.60 9.71 -9.76
CA LEU A 34 4.67 9.44 -10.86
C LEU A 34 4.46 10.66 -11.76
N ARG A 35 4.48 11.83 -11.14
CA ARG A 35 4.53 13.11 -11.81
C ARG A 35 5.80 13.24 -12.64
N GLN A 36 6.98 13.13 -12.04
CA GLN A 36 8.24 13.20 -12.81
C GLN A 36 8.33 12.20 -13.97
N GLU A 37 7.79 11.00 -13.81
CA GLU A 37 7.72 9.96 -14.83
C GLU A 37 6.68 10.24 -15.94
N GLY A 38 5.90 11.32 -15.87
CA GLY A 38 4.92 11.69 -16.91
C GLY A 38 3.75 10.71 -17.04
N ILE A 39 3.41 9.96 -15.98
CA ILE A 39 2.32 8.99 -16.01
C ILE A 39 0.98 9.73 -16.02
N TYR A 40 0.18 9.59 -17.09
CA TYR A 40 -1.03 10.39 -17.40
C TYR A 40 -0.79 11.77 -18.05
N GLU A 41 0.39 12.03 -18.60
CA GLU A 41 0.67 13.27 -19.35
C GLU A 41 -0.32 13.49 -20.53
N HIS A 42 -0.82 12.40 -21.13
CA HIS A 42 -1.83 12.44 -22.21
C HIS A 42 -3.18 13.07 -21.79
N VAL A 43 -3.54 12.99 -20.51
CA VAL A 43 -4.78 13.60 -19.98
C VAL A 43 -4.68 15.12 -20.04
N CYS A 44 -3.47 15.66 -19.98
CA CYS A 44 -3.20 17.09 -20.01
C CYS A 44 -3.18 17.65 -21.44
N ASP A 45 -2.73 16.84 -22.41
CA ASP A 45 -2.74 17.19 -23.84
C ASP A 45 -4.17 17.24 -24.41
N SER A 46 -5.08 16.49 -23.82
CA SER A 46 -6.50 16.50 -24.19
C SER A 46 -7.20 17.80 -23.79
N GLN A 47 -6.72 18.47 -22.74
CA GLN A 47 -7.29 19.71 -22.23
C GLN A 47 -6.79 20.94 -23.00
N ASP A 48 -5.56 20.90 -23.55
CA ASP A 48 -4.98 22.00 -24.34
C ASP A 48 -5.69 22.16 -25.71
N ASN A 49 -6.24 21.07 -26.26
CA ASN A 49 -7.03 21.09 -27.49
C ASN A 49 -8.41 21.79 -27.34
N ASP A 50 -8.96 21.87 -26.12
CA ASP A 50 -10.18 22.62 -25.81
C ASP A 50 -9.90 24.09 -25.47
N THR A 51 -8.62 24.47 -25.31
CA THR A 51 -8.16 25.85 -25.08
C THR A 51 -7.33 26.41 -26.24
N HIS A 52 -7.76 26.20 -27.48
CA HIS A 52 -7.45 27.15 -28.56
C HIS A 52 -8.29 28.41 -28.41
N THR A 53 -8.23 29.11 -27.28
CA THR A 53 -8.89 30.41 -27.07
C THR A 53 -8.13 31.20 -26.00
N TYR A 54 -7.15 31.98 -26.49
CA TYR A 54 -6.48 33.15 -25.88
C TYR A 54 -5.85 33.01 -24.48
N ALA A 55 -4.51 32.92 -24.46
CA ALA A 55 -3.70 33.54 -23.41
C ALA A 55 -2.42 34.15 -24.04
N ASN A 56 -2.58 35.33 -24.63
CA ASN A 56 -1.48 36.30 -24.64
C ASN A 56 -1.45 36.97 -23.26
N GLU A 57 -0.26 37.48 -22.90
CA GLU A 57 0.05 38.38 -21.77
C GLU A 57 0.78 37.74 -20.56
N THR A 58 2.11 37.79 -20.69
CA THR A 58 3.08 38.45 -19.79
C THR A 58 3.12 38.21 -18.28
N GLU A 59 4.33 37.82 -17.84
CA GLU A 59 4.99 38.12 -16.56
C GLU A 59 4.51 37.42 -15.27
N SER A 60 5.20 36.31 -14.93
CA SER A 60 6.15 36.24 -13.80
C SER A 60 6.26 34.83 -13.20
N SER A 61 7.03 33.95 -13.86
CA SER A 61 7.94 33.03 -13.17
C SER A 61 9.00 32.54 -14.15
N PRO A 62 10.30 32.76 -13.87
CA PRO A 62 11.34 32.56 -14.84
C PRO A 62 11.79 31.08 -14.85
N VAL A 63 12.25 30.66 -16.03
CA VAL A 63 13.14 29.52 -16.25
C VAL A 63 12.49 28.13 -16.25
N ASN A 64 12.11 27.72 -17.47
CA ASN A 64 12.29 26.35 -17.93
C ASN A 64 13.74 25.90 -17.71
N LEU A 65 14.01 25.20 -16.60
CA LEU A 65 15.18 24.36 -16.43
C LEU A 65 14.68 22.91 -16.30
N ARG A 66 14.49 22.22 -17.44
CA ARG A 66 14.19 20.77 -17.59
C ARG A 66 12.90 20.19 -16.97
N GLY A 67 12.05 20.95 -16.28
CA GLY A 67 11.02 20.38 -15.38
C GLY A 67 9.59 20.35 -15.93
N TYR A 68 9.07 19.15 -16.17
CA TYR A 68 7.69 18.69 -15.96
C TYR A 68 6.59 19.77 -15.74
N ARG A 69 5.66 19.92 -16.71
CA ARG A 69 4.44 20.73 -16.53
C ARG A 69 3.52 20.06 -15.51
N THR A 70 3.34 20.70 -14.35
CA THR A 70 2.33 20.31 -13.37
C THR A 70 0.94 20.51 -13.97
N CYS A 71 0.19 19.43 -14.12
CA CYS A 71 -1.15 19.43 -14.70
C CYS A 71 -2.18 19.04 -13.64
N GLU A 72 -3.18 19.91 -13.45
CA GLU A 72 -4.22 19.73 -12.42
C GLU A 72 -5.07 18.47 -12.67
N ALA A 73 -5.29 18.10 -13.94
CA ALA A 73 -6.03 16.88 -14.29
C ALA A 73 -5.28 15.59 -13.88
N GLN A 74 -3.95 15.58 -14.01
CA GLN A 74 -3.10 14.47 -13.57
C GLN A 74 -3.11 14.32 -12.04
N ASP A 75 -3.03 15.43 -11.31
CA ASP A 75 -3.17 15.42 -9.85
C ASP A 75 -4.54 14.91 -9.41
N SER A 76 -5.58 15.32 -10.13
CA SER A 76 -6.97 14.94 -9.83
C SER A 76 -7.18 13.43 -9.99
N ILE A 77 -6.69 12.81 -11.07
CA ILE A 77 -6.87 11.37 -11.30
C ILE A 77 -6.04 10.51 -10.32
N LEU A 78 -4.84 10.97 -9.96
CA LEU A 78 -4.00 10.29 -8.98
C LEU A 78 -4.60 10.38 -7.56
N ASN A 79 -5.08 11.55 -7.16
CA ASN A 79 -5.78 11.73 -5.89
C ASN A 79 -7.09 10.93 -5.82
N LEU A 80 -7.81 10.80 -6.93
CA LEU A 80 -8.98 9.92 -7.04
C LEU A 80 -8.57 8.47 -6.75
N ALA A 81 -7.49 7.98 -7.35
CA ALA A 81 -6.99 6.61 -7.12
C ALA A 81 -6.71 6.34 -5.64
N TYR A 82 -6.02 7.26 -4.96
CA TYR A 82 -5.73 7.15 -3.53
C TYR A 82 -7.01 7.18 -2.67
N THR A 83 -7.96 8.04 -3.02
CA THR A 83 -9.23 8.19 -2.29
C THR A 83 -10.08 6.91 -2.42
N ILE A 84 -10.19 6.35 -3.63
CA ILE A 84 -10.88 5.08 -3.88
C ILE A 84 -10.19 3.94 -3.12
N GLY A 85 -8.86 3.86 -3.18
CA GLY A 85 -8.10 2.85 -2.43
C GLY A 85 -8.35 2.91 -0.93
N SER A 86 -8.36 4.12 -0.35
CA SER A 86 -8.66 4.35 1.06
C SER A 86 -10.09 3.99 1.44
N PHE A 87 -11.06 4.27 0.57
CA PHE A 87 -12.46 3.88 0.77
C PHE A 87 -12.62 2.35 0.77
N CYS A 88 -12.05 1.68 -0.24
CA CYS A 88 -12.03 0.22 -0.33
C CYS A 88 -11.36 -0.43 0.89
N MET A 89 -10.29 0.16 1.42
CA MET A 89 -9.64 -0.28 2.65
C MET A 89 -10.64 -0.31 3.83
N GLY A 90 -11.44 0.75 3.99
CA GLY A 90 -12.47 0.85 5.02
C GLY A 90 -13.52 -0.26 4.91
N SER A 91 -14.11 -0.45 3.72
CA SER A 91 -15.12 -1.50 3.50
C SER A 91 -14.56 -2.91 3.69
N THR A 92 -13.34 -3.14 3.23
CA THR A 92 -12.68 -4.45 3.30
C THR A 92 -12.27 -4.81 4.74
N SER A 93 -12.04 -3.81 5.60
CA SER A 93 -11.79 -4.03 7.03
C SER A 93 -12.90 -4.84 7.70
N PHE A 94 -14.16 -4.55 7.34
CA PHE A 94 -15.32 -5.29 7.84
C PHE A 94 -15.35 -6.73 7.33
N VAL A 95 -15.10 -6.91 6.03
CA VAL A 95 -15.05 -8.23 5.38
C VAL A 95 -13.95 -9.11 5.99
N TRP A 96 -12.77 -8.55 6.22
CA TRP A 96 -11.67 -9.26 6.86
C TRP A 96 -12.00 -9.68 8.30
N GLY A 97 -12.76 -8.86 9.03
CA GLY A 97 -13.24 -9.20 10.37
C GLY A 97 -14.06 -10.49 10.37
N PHE A 98 -15.03 -10.61 9.44
CA PHE A 98 -15.83 -11.83 9.30
C PHE A 98 -15.01 -13.02 8.80
N LEU A 99 -14.09 -12.80 7.87
CA LEU A 99 -13.25 -13.86 7.32
C LEU A 99 -12.29 -14.45 8.36
N LEU A 100 -11.78 -13.61 9.26
CA LEU A 100 -10.94 -14.03 10.39
C LEU A 100 -11.69 -14.94 11.37
N ASP A 101 -12.97 -14.69 11.58
CA ASP A 101 -13.82 -15.49 12.48
C ASP A 101 -14.06 -16.90 11.91
N LYS A 102 -14.34 -17.03 10.61
CA LYS A 102 -14.58 -18.33 9.98
C LYS A 102 -13.33 -19.11 9.58
N TRP A 103 -12.32 -18.45 9.00
CA TRP A 103 -11.18 -19.13 8.35
C TRP A 103 -9.89 -19.11 9.18
N GLY A 104 -9.89 -18.35 10.27
CA GLY A 104 -8.76 -18.21 11.16
C GLY A 104 -7.58 -17.42 10.57
N LEU A 105 -6.61 -17.16 11.43
CA LEU A 105 -5.52 -16.21 11.15
C LEU A 105 -4.56 -16.68 10.04
N ARG A 106 -4.35 -17.99 9.91
CA ARG A 106 -3.31 -18.55 9.03
C ARG A 106 -3.66 -18.42 7.54
N ASN A 107 -4.93 -18.64 7.18
CA ASN A 107 -5.40 -18.54 5.81
C ASN A 107 -5.46 -17.08 5.36
N VAL A 108 -5.95 -16.19 6.24
CA VAL A 108 -5.97 -14.74 5.98
C VAL A 108 -4.56 -14.21 5.69
N ARG A 109 -3.55 -14.66 6.44
CA ARG A 109 -2.15 -14.29 6.21
C ARG A 109 -1.61 -14.73 4.84
N LEU A 110 -1.97 -15.94 4.38
CA LEU A 110 -1.58 -16.40 3.03
C LEU A 110 -2.22 -15.55 1.93
N ILE A 111 -3.48 -15.18 2.09
CA ILE A 111 -4.20 -14.34 1.11
C ILE A 111 -3.55 -12.95 1.05
N ILE A 112 -3.29 -12.33 2.20
CA ILE A 112 -2.62 -11.02 2.29
C ILE A 112 -1.26 -11.02 1.58
N ASN A 113 -0.43 -12.03 1.83
CA ASN A 113 0.88 -12.16 1.19
C ASN A 113 0.76 -12.23 -0.32
N GLY A 114 -0.25 -12.93 -0.83
CA GLY A 114 -0.57 -12.97 -2.24
C GLY A 114 -0.93 -11.58 -2.78
N LEU A 115 -1.81 -10.84 -2.09
CA LEU A 115 -2.23 -9.49 -2.51
C LEU A 115 -1.10 -8.45 -2.43
N ILE A 116 -0.25 -8.50 -1.41
CA ILE A 116 0.91 -7.59 -1.30
C ILE A 116 1.88 -7.88 -2.44
N THR A 117 2.19 -9.15 -2.67
CA THR A 117 3.13 -9.54 -3.72
C THR A 117 2.59 -9.15 -5.10
N SER A 118 1.31 -9.40 -5.38
CA SER A 118 0.70 -8.98 -6.63
C SER A 118 0.66 -7.46 -6.76
N GLY A 119 0.26 -6.72 -5.73
CA GLY A 119 0.26 -5.26 -5.73
C GLY A 119 1.63 -4.65 -6.00
N CYS A 120 2.69 -5.18 -5.38
CA CYS A 120 4.07 -4.75 -5.63
C CYS A 120 4.53 -5.05 -7.06
N ILE A 121 4.16 -6.22 -7.61
CA ILE A 121 4.48 -6.57 -9.01
C ILE A 121 3.77 -5.61 -9.96
N LEU A 122 2.48 -5.35 -9.76
CA LEU A 122 1.73 -4.41 -10.60
C LEU A 122 2.31 -2.98 -10.50
N LEU A 123 2.70 -2.54 -9.30
CA LEU A 123 3.37 -1.26 -9.12
C LEU A 123 4.69 -1.20 -9.88
N SER A 124 5.49 -2.26 -9.84
CA SER A 124 6.77 -2.34 -10.55
C SER A 124 6.62 -2.37 -12.08
N LEU A 125 5.48 -2.85 -12.58
CA LEU A 125 5.17 -2.90 -14.02
C LEU A 125 4.50 -1.62 -14.54
N THR A 126 4.29 -0.63 -13.66
CA THR A 126 3.65 0.63 -14.03
C THR A 126 4.65 1.48 -14.82
N ILE A 127 4.40 1.64 -16.12
CA ILE A 127 5.13 2.51 -17.05
C ILE A 127 4.14 3.44 -17.77
N LYS A 128 4.64 4.40 -18.57
CA LYS A 128 3.80 5.37 -19.29
C LYS A 128 2.64 4.75 -20.08
N GLU A 129 2.90 3.64 -20.78
CA GLU A 129 1.87 2.94 -21.58
C GLU A 129 0.88 2.12 -20.74
N THR A 130 1.27 1.71 -19.53
CA THR A 130 0.45 0.89 -18.62
C THR A 130 0.00 1.66 -17.38
N SER A 131 -0.22 2.97 -17.54
CA SER A 131 -0.64 3.86 -16.45
C SER A 131 -1.90 3.37 -15.72
N PHE A 132 -2.81 2.69 -16.42
CA PHE A 132 -4.02 2.09 -15.85
C PHE A 132 -3.76 1.00 -14.79
N LEU A 133 -2.59 0.35 -14.77
CA LEU A 133 -2.24 -0.67 -13.75
C LEU A 133 -1.99 -0.06 -12.36
N LEU A 134 -1.80 1.25 -12.28
CA LEU A 134 -1.57 1.97 -11.04
C LEU A 134 -2.78 1.89 -10.10
N PHE A 135 -3.99 2.04 -10.64
CA PHE A 135 -5.24 1.92 -9.87
C PHE A 135 -5.38 0.56 -9.16
N PRO A 136 -5.36 -0.59 -9.86
CA PRO A 136 -5.49 -1.89 -9.21
C PRO A 136 -4.30 -2.19 -8.28
N SER A 137 -3.09 -1.72 -8.62
CA SER A 137 -1.92 -1.83 -7.74
C SER A 137 -2.18 -1.18 -6.37
N LEU A 138 -2.59 0.10 -6.35
CA LEU A 138 -2.85 0.83 -5.12
C LEU A 138 -4.01 0.19 -4.34
N ILE A 139 -5.09 -0.19 -5.00
CA ILE A 139 -6.24 -0.82 -4.35
C ILE A 139 -5.84 -2.15 -3.68
N LEU A 140 -5.07 -3.01 -4.35
CA LEU A 140 -4.58 -4.27 -3.78
C LEU A 140 -3.69 -4.04 -2.56
N LEU A 141 -2.77 -3.07 -2.63
CA LEU A 141 -1.88 -2.71 -1.53
C LEU A 141 -2.67 -2.13 -0.33
N CYS A 142 -3.69 -1.30 -0.59
CA CYS A 142 -4.56 -0.76 0.44
C CYS A 142 -5.41 -1.85 1.13
N ILE A 143 -5.98 -2.78 0.36
CA ILE A 143 -6.80 -3.89 0.87
C ILE A 143 -6.00 -4.84 1.77
N ALA A 144 -4.74 -5.10 1.42
CA ALA A 144 -3.88 -6.03 2.14
C ALA A 144 -3.44 -5.50 3.53
N GLY A 145 -3.43 -4.18 3.71
CA GLY A 145 -2.85 -3.52 4.87
C GLY A 145 -3.59 -3.64 6.21
N VAL A 146 -4.91 -3.76 6.17
CA VAL A 146 -5.77 -3.77 7.38
C VAL A 146 -5.59 -5.05 8.22
N PRO A 147 -5.76 -6.26 7.65
CA PRO A 147 -5.73 -7.49 8.44
C PRO A 147 -4.35 -7.80 9.04
N LEU A 148 -3.27 -7.19 8.56
CA LEU A 148 -1.93 -7.33 9.13
C LEU A 148 -1.85 -6.82 10.58
N ARG A 149 -2.49 -5.68 10.87
CA ARG A 149 -2.54 -5.11 12.22
C ARG A 149 -3.38 -5.97 13.18
N LEU A 150 -4.46 -6.54 12.67
CA LEU A 150 -5.30 -7.47 13.43
C LEU A 150 -4.53 -8.76 13.74
N ALA A 151 -3.73 -9.28 12.81
CA ALA A 151 -2.90 -10.46 13.02
C ALA A 151 -1.84 -10.24 14.11
N ASN A 152 -1.14 -9.11 14.09
CA ASN A 152 -0.13 -8.78 15.10
C ASN A 152 -0.75 -8.67 16.51
N MET A 153 -1.94 -8.10 16.65
CA MET A 153 -2.64 -8.06 17.95
C MET A 153 -3.16 -9.43 18.40
N GLN A 154 -3.62 -10.26 17.47
CA GLN A 154 -4.13 -11.60 17.76
C GLN A 154 -3.01 -12.55 18.22
N GLU A 155 -1.79 -12.42 17.69
CA GLU A 155 -0.64 -13.20 18.18
C GLU A 155 -0.24 -12.81 19.61
N ILE A 156 -0.28 -11.52 19.97
CA ILE A 156 -0.04 -11.07 21.36
C ILE A 156 -1.08 -11.66 22.32
N LYS A 157 -2.36 -11.67 21.95
CA LYS A 157 -3.41 -12.31 22.79
C LYS A 157 -3.20 -13.81 22.93
N LYS A 158 -2.77 -14.51 21.87
CA LYS A 158 -2.47 -15.95 21.94
C LYS A 158 -1.24 -16.22 22.80
N GLU A 159 -0.19 -15.40 22.72
CA GLU A 159 0.96 -15.50 23.62
C GLU A 159 0.59 -15.16 25.07
N ALA A 160 -0.22 -14.13 25.31
CA ALA A 160 -0.71 -13.77 26.64
C ALA A 160 -1.58 -14.88 27.25
N TYR A 161 -2.54 -15.42 26.50
CA TYR A 161 -3.37 -16.53 26.94
C TYR A 161 -2.57 -17.82 27.12
N THR A 162 -1.58 -18.09 26.26
CA THR A 162 -0.68 -19.25 26.46
C THR A 162 0.18 -19.10 27.71
N LYS A 163 0.65 -17.88 28.02
CA LYS A 163 1.38 -17.58 29.26
C LYS A 163 0.50 -17.66 30.50
N GLU A 164 -0.78 -17.27 30.42
CA GLU A 164 -1.74 -17.42 31.52
C GLU A 164 -2.21 -18.86 31.72
N SER A 165 -2.41 -19.63 30.63
CA SER A 165 -2.87 -21.03 30.70
C SER A 165 -1.74 -22.02 31.08
N PHE A 166 -0.47 -21.66 30.79
CA PHE A 166 0.71 -22.41 31.23
C PHE A 166 1.71 -21.50 31.97
N PRO A 167 1.42 -21.11 33.22
CA PRO A 167 2.31 -20.26 34.00
C PRO A 167 3.64 -20.94 34.39
N ASN A 168 3.78 -22.26 34.18
CA ASN A 168 4.84 -23.06 34.83
C ASN A 168 5.59 -24.07 33.93
N THR A 169 5.70 -23.85 32.61
CA THR A 169 6.54 -24.73 31.73
C THR A 169 7.87 -24.07 31.30
N SER A 170 8.11 -22.82 31.68
CA SER A 170 9.40 -22.13 31.45
C SER A 170 10.45 -22.40 32.54
N ARG A 171 10.10 -23.08 33.65
CA ARG A 171 11.06 -23.37 34.74
C ARG A 171 11.67 -24.77 34.71
N GLN A 172 11.24 -25.67 33.83
CA GLN A 172 11.74 -27.05 33.76
C GLN A 172 12.74 -27.35 32.63
N ARG A 173 13.07 -26.37 31.76
CA ARG A 173 14.03 -26.60 30.65
C ARG A 173 15.44 -26.02 30.88
N CYS A 174 15.79 -25.68 32.13
CA CYS A 174 17.14 -25.23 32.51
C CYS A 174 17.84 -26.18 33.50
N LEU A 175 17.31 -27.38 33.76
CA LEU A 175 17.98 -28.43 34.52
C LEU A 175 17.70 -29.77 33.83
N GLY A 176 18.69 -30.24 33.06
CA GLY A 176 18.64 -31.46 32.26
C GLY A 176 19.59 -31.35 31.07
#